data_AF-A0A538LDT1-F1
#
_entry.id   AF-A0A538LDT1-F1
#
_cell.length_a   1.000
_cell.length_b   1.000
_cell.length_c   1.000
_cell.angle_alpha   90.00
_cell.angle_beta   90.00
_cell.angle_gamma   90.00
#
_symmetry.space_group_name_H-M   'P 1'
#
loop_
_entity.id
_entity.type
_entity.pdbx_description
1 polymer ?
#
loop_
_entity_poly.entity_id
_entity_poly.type
_entity_poly.pdbx_seq_one_letter_code
_entity_poly.pdbx_strand_id
1 'polypeptide(L)'
;MSQLDALRDVVAAFDEAGIEYWLFGGWAVDFHVGRATRDHDDVDLAIWLADMARIEEVLAAGGWADLLDPDIDGGKAFGREGVRLELTYLYRDDDGEICTPLLDGTHGRWTREALGEDVAALDGIRARVVALAPLTRMKARGRGDDPADAAKDRADHDALRNLYGNRTFS
;
A
#
# COMPACT_ATOMS: atom_id res chain seq x y z
N MET A 1 1.92 -19.51 -2.04
CA MET A 1 2.96 -18.44 -2.02
C MET A 1 2.82 -17.61 -0.76
N SER A 2 3.89 -16.99 -0.24
CA SER A 2 3.78 -16.00 0.86
C SER A 2 3.49 -14.60 0.31
N GLN A 3 2.90 -13.71 1.11
CA GLN A 3 2.66 -12.32 0.69
C GLN A 3 3.96 -11.57 0.37
N LEU A 4 5.04 -11.81 1.11
CA LEU A 4 6.34 -11.21 0.85
C LEU A 4 6.98 -11.71 -0.46
N ASP A 5 6.86 -13.00 -0.77
CA ASP A 5 7.33 -13.52 -2.06
C ASP A 5 6.51 -12.93 -3.22
N ALA A 6 5.19 -12.81 -3.06
CA ALA A 6 4.32 -12.18 -4.04
C ALA A 6 4.65 -10.70 -4.26
N LEU A 7 4.90 -9.96 -3.17
CA LEU A 7 5.34 -8.56 -3.23
C LEU A 7 6.70 -8.45 -3.94
N ARG A 8 7.65 -9.34 -3.68
CA ARG A 8 8.95 -9.35 -4.38
C ARG A 8 8.76 -9.48 -5.89
N ASP A 9 7.91 -10.41 -6.33
CA ASP A 9 7.62 -10.63 -7.74
C ASP A 9 6.97 -9.39 -8.39
N VAL A 10 5.96 -8.79 -7.72
CA VAL A 10 5.26 -7.60 -8.21
C VAL A 10 6.17 -6.40 -8.31
N VAL A 11 6.97 -6.14 -7.27
CA VAL A 11 7.96 -5.05 -7.25
C VAL A 11 8.95 -5.19 -8.40
N ALA A 12 9.52 -6.38 -8.59
CA ALA A 12 10.46 -6.63 -9.68
C ALA A 12 9.81 -6.39 -11.06
N ALA A 13 8.57 -6.85 -11.25
CA ALA A 13 7.85 -6.67 -12.50
C ALA A 13 7.48 -5.20 -12.77
N PHE A 14 7.08 -4.47 -11.73
CA PHE A 14 6.77 -3.04 -11.85
C PHE A 14 8.03 -2.21 -12.12
N ASP A 15 9.14 -2.52 -11.44
CA ASP A 15 10.44 -1.87 -11.70
C ASP A 15 10.92 -2.13 -13.13
N GLU A 16 10.83 -3.37 -13.63
CA GLU A 16 11.18 -3.72 -15.02
C GLU A 16 10.30 -3.01 -16.04
N ALA A 17 9.00 -2.86 -15.74
CA ALA A 17 8.05 -2.15 -16.59
C ALA A 17 8.12 -0.62 -16.42
N GLY A 18 8.87 -0.08 -15.46
CA GLY A 18 8.87 1.35 -15.14
C GLY A 18 7.52 1.86 -14.67
N ILE A 19 6.77 1.04 -13.92
CA ILE A 19 5.49 1.38 -13.30
C ILE A 19 5.78 1.92 -11.90
N GLU A 20 5.30 3.13 -11.63
CA GLU A 20 5.46 3.75 -10.32
C GLU A 20 4.40 3.23 -9.34
N TYR A 21 4.83 2.89 -8.13
CA TYR A 21 3.97 2.39 -7.06
C TYR A 21 4.49 2.82 -5.68
N TRP A 22 3.61 2.75 -4.67
CA TRP A 22 3.99 2.91 -3.26
C TRP A 22 3.31 1.84 -2.41
N LEU A 23 4.09 1.02 -1.72
CA LEU A 23 3.58 0.12 -0.69
C LEU A 23 3.02 0.94 0.47
N PHE A 24 1.79 0.65 0.87
CA PHE A 24 1.15 1.27 2.03
C PHE A 24 0.48 0.20 2.91
N GLY A 25 -0.48 0.60 3.74
CA GLY A 25 -1.22 -0.36 4.58
C GLY A 25 -0.37 -0.99 5.69
N GLY A 26 -0.71 -2.22 6.06
CA GLY A 26 -0.03 -2.96 7.13
C GLY A 26 1.42 -3.34 6.78
N TRP A 27 1.67 -3.79 5.55
CA TRP A 27 3.03 -4.15 5.14
C TRP A 27 3.99 -2.96 5.14
N ALA A 28 3.55 -1.76 4.76
CA ALA A 28 4.41 -0.58 4.85
C ALA A 28 4.84 -0.27 6.29
N VAL A 29 3.98 -0.54 7.28
CA VAL A 29 4.34 -0.43 8.70
C VAL A 29 5.48 -1.36 9.01
N ASP A 30 5.37 -2.64 8.63
CA ASP A 30 6.37 -3.65 8.92
C ASP A 30 7.70 -3.39 8.19
N PHE A 31 7.64 -2.83 6.98
CA PHE A 31 8.82 -2.37 6.23
C PHE A 31 9.52 -1.21 6.94
N HIS A 32 8.79 -0.23 7.47
CA HIS A 32 9.38 0.85 8.28
C HIS A 32 9.92 0.34 9.63
N VAL A 33 9.26 -0.67 10.22
CA VAL A 33 9.68 -1.29 11.48
C VAL A 33 10.88 -2.21 11.30
N GLY A 34 11.04 -2.82 10.13
CA GLY A 34 12.11 -3.76 9.81
C GLY A 34 11.85 -5.20 10.29
N ARG A 35 10.61 -5.53 10.66
CA ARG A 35 10.16 -6.89 11.00
C ARG A 35 8.64 -7.00 10.86
N ALA A 36 8.13 -8.21 10.64
CA ALA A 36 6.70 -8.47 10.74
C ALA A 36 6.18 -8.14 12.16
N THR A 37 5.05 -7.44 12.26
CA THR A 37 4.45 -7.04 13.55
C THR A 37 3.12 -7.73 13.83
N ARG A 38 2.41 -8.18 12.79
CA ARG A 38 1.17 -8.95 12.83
C ARG A 38 0.96 -9.71 11.52
N ASP A 39 -0.07 -10.54 11.47
CA ASP A 39 -0.55 -11.10 10.21
C ASP A 39 -1.27 -10.00 9.39
N HIS A 40 -1.15 -10.09 8.08
CA HIS A 40 -1.80 -9.20 7.10
C HIS A 40 -2.68 -10.03 6.17
N ASP A 41 -3.81 -9.46 5.76
CA ASP A 41 -4.79 -10.17 4.91
C ASP A 41 -4.47 -9.98 3.40
N ASP A 42 -3.75 -8.92 3.08
CA ASP A 42 -3.50 -8.41 1.73
C ASP A 42 -2.14 -7.70 1.62
N VAL A 43 -1.81 -7.30 0.39
CA VAL A 43 -0.71 -6.39 0.05
C VAL A 43 -1.30 -5.16 -0.61
N ASP A 44 -1.03 -3.97 -0.07
CA ASP A 44 -1.59 -2.69 -0.51
C ASP A 44 -0.60 -1.86 -1.32
N LEU A 45 -0.89 -1.57 -2.59
CA LEU A 45 -0.08 -0.66 -3.42
C LEU A 45 -0.91 0.52 -3.91
N ALA A 46 -0.39 1.73 -3.76
CA ALA A 46 -0.92 2.90 -4.46
C ALA A 46 -0.25 3.02 -5.83
N ILE A 47 -1.04 3.19 -6.89
CA ILE A 47 -0.56 3.25 -8.29
C ILE A 47 -1.24 4.38 -9.05
N TRP A 48 -0.63 4.86 -10.13
CA TRP A 48 -1.31 5.81 -11.02
C TRP A 48 -2.37 5.10 -11.86
N LEU A 49 -3.61 5.59 -11.82
CA LEU A 49 -4.73 5.05 -12.60
C LEU A 49 -4.44 5.05 -14.11
N ALA A 50 -3.65 6.03 -14.57
CA ALA A 50 -3.23 6.12 -15.97
C ALA A 50 -2.39 4.92 -16.44
N ASP A 51 -1.69 4.23 -15.53
CA ASP A 51 -0.89 3.03 -15.83
C ASP A 51 -1.67 1.72 -15.70
N MET A 52 -2.96 1.77 -15.32
CA MET A 52 -3.72 0.57 -14.97
C MET A 52 -3.74 -0.49 -16.10
N ALA A 53 -3.91 -0.08 -17.36
CA ALA A 53 -3.89 -1.03 -18.48
C ALA A 53 -2.55 -1.78 -18.58
N ARG A 54 -1.43 -1.10 -18.35
CA ARG A 54 -0.09 -1.71 -18.33
C ARG A 54 0.09 -2.61 -17.12
N ILE A 55 -0.43 -2.19 -15.97
CA ILE A 55 -0.43 -2.99 -14.74
C ILE A 55 -1.20 -4.29 -14.95
N GLU A 56 -2.38 -4.27 -15.58
CA GLU A 56 -3.16 -5.47 -15.87
C GLU A 56 -2.39 -6.45 -16.75
N GLU A 57 -1.71 -5.96 -17.79
CA GLU A 57 -0.87 -6.80 -18.66
C GLU A 57 0.28 -7.47 -17.87
N VAL A 58 0.99 -6.69 -17.05
CA VAL A 58 2.10 -7.17 -16.22
C VAL A 58 1.63 -8.20 -15.18
N LEU A 59 0.55 -7.88 -14.47
CA LEU A 59 -0.02 -8.77 -13.45
C LEU A 59 -0.57 -10.06 -14.09
N ALA A 60 -1.27 -9.97 -15.21
CA ALA A 60 -1.76 -11.14 -15.93
C ALA A 60 -0.61 -12.05 -16.41
N ALA A 61 0.47 -11.47 -16.95
CA ALA A 61 1.67 -12.21 -17.32
C ALA A 61 2.34 -12.91 -16.11
N GLY A 62 2.24 -12.30 -14.93
CA GLY A 62 2.67 -12.87 -13.65
C GLY A 62 1.70 -13.88 -13.02
N GLY A 63 0.58 -14.21 -13.69
CA GLY A 63 -0.40 -15.18 -13.21
C GLY A 63 -1.38 -14.63 -12.16
N TRP A 64 -1.49 -13.32 -12.03
CA TRP A 64 -2.51 -12.67 -11.22
C TRP A 64 -3.84 -12.61 -11.96
N ALA A 65 -4.94 -12.87 -11.25
CA ALA A 65 -6.29 -12.77 -11.77
C ALA A 65 -7.03 -11.62 -11.09
N ASP A 66 -7.79 -10.86 -11.88
CA ASP A 66 -8.75 -9.88 -11.37
C ASP A 66 -9.79 -10.59 -10.49
N LEU A 67 -9.97 -10.12 -9.26
CA LEU A 67 -10.95 -10.66 -8.34
C LEU A 67 -12.37 -10.14 -8.58
N LEU A 68 -12.53 -9.10 -9.42
CA LEU A 68 -13.80 -8.45 -9.73
C LEU A 68 -14.56 -8.03 -8.46
N ASP A 69 -13.81 -7.60 -7.45
CA ASP A 69 -14.35 -7.26 -6.14
C ASP A 69 -15.10 -5.92 -6.21
N PRO A 70 -16.44 -5.92 -6.05
CA PRO A 70 -17.24 -4.71 -6.16
C PRO A 70 -17.12 -3.80 -4.94
N ASP A 71 -16.57 -4.30 -3.83
CA ASP A 71 -16.47 -3.57 -2.56
C ASP A 71 -15.16 -2.79 -2.44
N ILE A 72 -14.23 -2.95 -3.40
CA ILE A 72 -13.04 -2.11 -3.47
C ILE A 72 -13.45 -0.70 -3.91
N ASP A 73 -13.30 0.23 -2.97
CA ASP A 73 -13.53 1.65 -3.22
C ASP A 73 -12.24 2.33 -3.70
N GLY A 74 -12.28 2.92 -4.90
CA GLY A 74 -11.14 3.67 -5.44
C GLY A 74 -9.95 2.83 -5.88
N GLY A 75 -10.17 1.59 -6.29
CA GLY A 75 -9.09 0.66 -6.59
C GLY A 75 -9.49 -0.59 -7.36
N LYS A 76 -8.65 -1.62 -7.26
CA LYS A 76 -8.90 -2.97 -7.78
C LYS A 76 -8.13 -4.04 -7.02
N ALA A 77 -8.70 -5.23 -6.89
CA ALA A 77 -8.06 -6.37 -6.24
C ALA A 77 -7.67 -7.48 -7.22
N PHE A 78 -6.51 -8.09 -6.99
CA PHE A 78 -5.99 -9.23 -7.73
C PHE A 78 -5.64 -10.39 -6.80
N GLY A 79 -5.79 -11.61 -7.31
CA GLY A 79 -5.48 -12.84 -6.58
C GLY A 79 -4.43 -13.68 -7.29
N ARG A 80 -3.48 -14.23 -6.52
CA ARG A 80 -2.52 -15.24 -7.00
C ARG A 80 -2.13 -16.18 -5.87
N GLU A 81 -2.40 -17.48 -6.04
CA GLU A 81 -2.02 -18.55 -5.10
C GLU A 81 -2.37 -18.27 -3.61
N GLY A 82 -3.55 -17.71 -3.35
CA GLY A 82 -4.03 -17.38 -2.01
C GLY A 82 -3.54 -16.03 -1.47
N VAL A 83 -2.72 -15.28 -2.22
CA VAL A 83 -2.36 -13.90 -1.91
C VAL A 83 -3.33 -12.94 -2.60
N ARG A 84 -3.78 -11.93 -1.85
CA ARG A 84 -4.56 -10.80 -2.33
C ARG A 84 -3.66 -9.57 -2.45
N LEU A 85 -3.70 -8.93 -3.62
CA LEU A 85 -3.04 -7.65 -3.92
C LEU A 85 -4.13 -6.61 -4.18
N GLU A 86 -4.16 -5.56 -3.39
CA GLU A 86 -5.07 -4.43 -3.57
C GLU A 86 -4.31 -3.23 -4.14
N LEU A 87 -4.84 -2.69 -5.22
CA LEU A 87 -4.33 -1.49 -5.87
C LEU A 87 -5.27 -0.33 -5.54
N THR A 88 -4.74 0.72 -4.92
CA THR A 88 -5.44 2.00 -4.75
C THR A 88 -5.06 2.95 -5.88
N TYR A 89 -6.07 3.50 -6.55
CA TYR A 89 -5.87 4.41 -7.66
C TYR A 89 -5.45 5.80 -7.20
N LEU A 90 -4.46 6.34 -7.90
CA LEU A 90 -4.04 7.73 -7.82
C LEU A 90 -4.34 8.42 -9.15
N TYR A 91 -4.97 9.60 -9.10
CA TYR A 91 -5.09 10.51 -10.22
C TYR A 91 -4.82 11.94 -9.76
N ARG A 92 -4.63 12.86 -10.71
CA ARG A 92 -4.54 14.29 -10.43
C ARG A 92 -5.86 14.95 -10.82
N ASP A 93 -6.44 15.70 -9.90
CA ASP A 93 -7.62 16.53 -10.21
C ASP A 93 -7.23 17.81 -10.99
N ASP A 94 -8.22 18.63 -11.29
CA ASP A 94 -8.04 19.88 -12.05
C ASP A 94 -7.14 20.90 -11.33
N ASP A 95 -7.03 20.82 -10.00
CA ASP A 95 -6.15 21.64 -9.18
C ASP A 95 -4.73 21.04 -9.07
N GLY A 96 -4.51 19.84 -9.63
CA GLY A 96 -3.25 19.11 -9.59
C GLY A 96 -2.96 18.43 -8.25
N GLU A 97 -3.96 18.32 -7.38
CA GLU A 97 -3.92 17.54 -6.15
C GLU A 97 -4.01 16.05 -6.47
N ILE A 98 -3.37 15.22 -5.63
CA ILE A 98 -3.35 13.77 -5.85
C ILE A 98 -4.48 13.14 -5.06
N CYS A 99 -5.32 12.38 -5.75
CA CYS A 99 -6.58 11.88 -5.23
C CYS A 99 -6.79 10.40 -5.55
N THR A 100 -7.57 9.73 -4.70
CA THR A 100 -8.21 8.43 -4.94
C THR A 100 -9.69 8.68 -5.15
N PRO A 101 -10.30 8.21 -6.24
CA PRO A 101 -11.74 8.37 -6.45
C PRO A 101 -12.50 7.47 -5.48
N LEU A 102 -13.68 7.88 -5.02
CA LEU A 102 -14.53 7.06 -4.16
C LEU A 102 -15.89 6.78 -4.84
N LEU A 103 -16.53 5.66 -4.49
CA LEU A 103 -17.78 5.16 -5.08
C LEU A 103 -18.95 6.10 -4.83
N ASP A 104 -18.90 6.88 -3.74
CA ASP A 104 -19.90 7.91 -3.41
C ASP A 104 -19.74 9.20 -4.25
N GLY A 105 -18.78 9.23 -5.18
CA GLY A 105 -18.46 10.36 -6.03
C GLY A 105 -17.54 11.38 -5.38
N THR A 106 -17.09 11.16 -4.14
CA THR A 106 -16.07 11.96 -3.48
C THR A 106 -14.66 11.46 -3.82
N HIS A 107 -13.64 12.02 -3.18
CA HIS A 107 -12.26 11.58 -3.36
C HIS A 107 -11.43 11.68 -2.07
N GLY A 108 -10.56 10.71 -1.84
CA GLY A 108 -9.56 10.75 -0.77
C GLY A 108 -8.31 11.49 -1.24
N ARG A 109 -7.81 12.45 -0.45
CA ARG A 109 -6.59 13.22 -0.79
C ARG A 109 -5.32 12.54 -0.31
N TRP A 110 -4.31 12.54 -1.16
CA TRP A 110 -2.94 12.12 -0.88
C TRP A 110 -2.00 13.31 -0.92
N THR A 111 -1.07 13.39 0.04
CA THR A 111 -0.05 14.44 0.01
C THR A 111 1.11 14.01 -0.87
N ARG A 112 1.78 14.98 -1.52
CA ARG A 112 3.04 14.71 -2.24
C ARG A 112 4.13 14.16 -1.31
N GLU A 113 4.09 14.52 -0.03
CA GLU A 113 4.96 13.95 1.00
C GLU A 113 4.72 12.44 1.18
N ALA A 114 3.45 11.99 1.16
CA ALA A 114 3.13 10.57 1.29
C ALA A 114 3.73 9.75 0.13
N LEU A 115 3.70 10.33 -1.07
CA LEU A 115 4.15 9.72 -2.32
C LEU A 115 5.59 10.14 -2.67
N GLY A 116 6.45 10.21 -1.67
CA GLY A 116 7.87 10.53 -1.82
C GLY A 116 8.71 9.38 -2.38
N GLU A 117 10.02 9.48 -2.22
CA GLU A 117 11.03 8.53 -2.71
C GLU A 117 11.51 7.56 -1.62
N ASP A 118 10.78 7.45 -0.50
CA ASP A 118 11.13 6.58 0.62
C ASP A 118 11.19 5.12 0.16
N VAL A 119 12.31 4.46 0.47
CA VAL A 119 12.53 3.03 0.22
C VAL A 119 12.86 2.35 1.54
N ALA A 120 12.12 1.29 1.85
CA ALA A 120 12.35 0.46 3.02
C ALA A 120 12.61 -1.00 2.62
N ALA A 121 13.11 -1.79 3.56
CA ALA A 121 13.45 -3.18 3.29
C ALA A 121 13.03 -4.13 4.42
N LEU A 122 12.51 -5.29 4.03
CA LEU A 122 12.12 -6.37 4.93
C LEU A 122 12.41 -7.71 4.24
N ASP A 123 13.06 -8.64 4.94
CA ASP A 123 13.40 -9.98 4.41
C ASP A 123 14.06 -9.97 3.02
N GLY A 124 14.97 -9.01 2.82
CA GLY A 124 15.71 -8.82 1.57
C GLY A 124 14.92 -8.18 0.43
N ILE A 125 13.64 -7.87 0.64
CA ILE A 125 12.79 -7.15 -0.32
C ILE A 125 12.98 -5.66 -0.08
N ARG A 126 13.26 -4.91 -1.13
CA ARG A 126 13.32 -3.45 -1.12
C ARG A 126 12.14 -2.92 -1.93
N ALA A 127 11.36 -2.02 -1.36
CA ALA A 127 10.19 -1.46 -2.04
C ALA A 127 10.08 0.04 -1.77
N ARG A 128 9.53 0.79 -2.74
CA ARG A 128 9.08 2.15 -2.48
C ARG A 128 7.87 2.09 -1.54
N VAL A 129 7.89 2.90 -0.49
CA VAL A 129 6.89 2.90 0.58
C VAL A 129 6.30 4.28 0.76
N VAL A 130 5.05 4.37 1.20
CA VAL A 130 4.48 5.63 1.68
C VAL A 130 5.33 6.16 2.83
N ALA A 131 5.63 7.46 2.80
CA ALA A 131 6.48 8.09 3.79
C ALA A 131 5.94 7.89 5.22
N LEU A 132 6.87 7.68 6.16
CA LEU A 132 6.57 7.26 7.54
C LEU A 132 5.60 8.19 8.26
N ALA A 133 5.79 9.52 8.15
CA ALA A 133 4.97 10.49 8.86
C ALA A 133 3.51 10.53 8.33
N PRO A 134 3.27 10.62 7.01
CA PRO A 134 1.94 10.42 6.43
C PRO A 134 1.30 9.07 6.79
N LEU A 135 2.04 7.96 6.70
CA LEU A 135 1.54 6.63 7.06
C LEU A 135 1.07 6.58 8.53
N THR A 136 1.85 7.15 9.45
CA THR A 136 1.50 7.25 10.86
C THR A 136 0.19 8.03 11.07
N ARG A 137 -0.01 9.13 10.32
CA ARG A 137 -1.25 9.93 10.38
C ARG A 137 -2.45 9.19 9.81
N MET A 138 -2.26 8.39 8.76
CA MET A 138 -3.32 7.53 8.20
C MET A 138 -3.79 6.52 9.24
N LYS A 139 -2.86 5.86 9.93
CA LYS A 139 -3.17 4.88 10.99
C LYS A 139 -3.81 5.51 12.23
N ALA A 140 -3.39 6.72 12.61
CA ALA A 140 -3.98 7.43 13.74
C ALA A 140 -5.44 7.86 13.52
N ARG A 141 -5.88 8.06 12.27
CA ARG A 141 -7.25 8.48 11.96
C ARG A 141 -8.26 7.32 12.03
N GLY A 142 -7.79 6.07 11.89
CA GLY A 142 -8.65 4.89 11.75
C GLY A 142 -9.40 4.89 10.42
N ARG A 143 -9.63 3.71 9.83
CA ARG A 143 -10.42 3.59 8.59
C ARG A 143 -11.84 3.07 8.76
N GLY A 144 -12.26 2.64 9.96
CA GLY A 144 -13.57 2.00 10.09
C GLY A 144 -14.20 2.04 11.47
N ASP A 145 -15.52 1.83 11.47
CA ASP A 145 -16.33 1.54 12.66
C ASP A 145 -16.18 0.07 13.12
N ASP A 146 -15.49 -0.77 12.34
CA ASP A 146 -15.23 -2.18 12.69
C ASP A 146 -14.18 -2.31 13.81
N PRO A 147 -14.49 -3.01 14.93
CA PRO A 147 -13.55 -3.24 16.02
C PRO A 147 -12.24 -3.94 15.63
N ALA A 148 -12.26 -4.82 14.62
CA ALA A 148 -11.10 -5.57 14.15
C ALA A 148 -10.13 -4.66 13.40
N ASP A 149 -10.64 -3.81 12.50
CA ASP A 149 -9.82 -2.81 11.79
C ASP A 149 -9.24 -1.79 12.76
N ALA A 150 -10.04 -1.36 13.75
CA ALA A 150 -9.55 -0.49 14.81
C ALA A 150 -8.44 -1.14 15.66
N ALA A 151 -8.47 -2.48 15.84
CA ALA A 151 -7.40 -3.19 16.54
C ALA A 151 -6.10 -3.26 15.72
N LYS A 152 -6.21 -3.51 14.40
CA LYS A 152 -5.08 -3.48 13.46
C LYS A 152 -4.45 -2.08 13.43
N ASP A 153 -5.26 -1.03 13.29
CA ASP A 153 -4.78 0.35 13.24
C ASP A 153 -4.10 0.78 14.56
N ARG A 154 -4.60 0.34 15.72
CA ARG A 154 -3.92 0.55 17.01
C ARG A 154 -2.57 -0.15 17.08
N ALA A 155 -2.49 -1.41 16.67
CA ALA A 155 -1.24 -2.18 16.67
C ALA A 155 -0.19 -1.53 15.74
N ASP A 156 -0.61 -1.12 14.54
CA ASP A 156 0.21 -0.43 13.57
C ASP A 156 0.72 0.92 14.12
N HIS A 157 -0.18 1.73 14.70
CA HIS A 157 0.18 3.01 15.30
C HIS A 157 1.18 2.85 16.46
N ASP A 158 1.01 1.85 17.34
CA ASP A 158 1.95 1.58 18.42
C ASP A 158 3.32 1.13 17.90
N ALA A 159 3.36 0.31 16.84
CA ALA A 159 4.61 -0.09 16.20
C ALA A 159 5.37 1.11 15.61
N LEU A 160 4.67 1.98 14.88
CA LEU A 160 5.26 3.20 14.30
C LEU A 160 5.71 4.20 15.38
N ARG A 161 4.94 4.37 16.46
CA ARG A 161 5.32 5.26 17.57
C ARG A 161 6.60 4.79 18.27
N ASN A 162 6.79 3.48 18.43
CA ASN A 162 7.99 2.93 19.04
C ASN A 162 9.25 3.18 18.19
N LEU A 163 9.12 3.32 16.86
CA LEU A 163 10.23 3.76 16.00
C LEU A 163 10.69 5.19 16.33
N TYR A 164 9.76 6.11 16.56
CA TYR A 164 10.08 7.48 16.95
C TYR A 164 10.72 7.56 18.34
N GLY A 165 10.24 6.76 19.28
CA GLY A 165 10.83 6.65 20.62
C GLY A 165 12.28 6.16 20.61
N ASN A 166 12.62 5.25 19.69
CA ASN A 166 13.97 4.72 19.54
C ASN A 166 14.91 5.56 18.64
N ARG A 167 14.39 6.56 17.91
CA ARG A 167 15.23 7.50 17.13
C ARG A 167 15.68 8.73 17.94
N THR A 168 15.28 8.83 19.22
CA THR A 168 15.91 9.74 20.16
C THR A 168 17.05 8.98 20.84
N PHE A 169 18.30 9.46 20.70
CA PHE A 169 19.59 8.84 21.07
C PHE A 169 20.29 8.01 19.97
N SER A 170 21.03 8.71 19.11
CA SER A 170 22.50 8.74 19.14
C SER A 170 23.02 9.96 18.39
#